data_AF-A0A969RGY5-F1
#
_entry.id   AF-A0A969RGY5-F1
#
_cell.length_a   1.000
_cell.length_b   1.000
_cell.length_c   1.000
_cell.angle_alpha   90.00
_cell.angle_beta   90.00
_cell.angle_gamma   90.00
#
_symmetry.space_group_name_H-M   'P 1'
#
loop_
_entity.id
_entity.type
_entity.pdbx_description
1 polymer ?
#
loop_
_entity_poly.entity_id
_entity_poly.type
_entity_poly.pdbx_seq_one_letter_code
_entity_poly.pdbx_strand_id
1 'polypeptide(L)'
;MTTAYISDLGGGRQVHLENQGMQTLITLASRSPGQQQSQQSSFITGQWQTPPTLFRTPTGIIVRIEAAQGQYFLQIHVTGMQMLTTPPILNDAEILPLYSTRDTAASFSTMPPIEPLKPIEPLKPIEPLKPIEPLKPIEPLKPIEPLKPMPPMQMGDMEMQMNPMQMRRRNKQMQIGKSLSTPKAAADRRFCTQCGNAVSSGDRFCAHCGHSLQAEG
;
A
#
# COMPACT_ATOMS: atom_id res chain seq x y z
N MET A 1 26.61 2.47 -29.85
CA MET A 1 26.12 1.10 -30.11
C MET A 1 24.76 0.95 -29.45
N THR A 2 23.71 0.66 -30.19
CA THR A 2 22.37 0.44 -29.62
C THR A 2 22.35 -0.90 -28.89
N THR A 3 21.99 -0.90 -27.60
CA THR A 3 21.74 -2.14 -26.84
C THR A 3 20.24 -2.35 -26.77
N ALA A 4 19.78 -3.53 -27.18
CA ALA A 4 18.37 -3.84 -27.20
C ALA A 4 18.12 -5.22 -26.57
N TYR A 5 17.02 -5.32 -25.85
CA TYR A 5 16.61 -6.50 -25.12
C TYR A 5 15.11 -6.74 -25.26
N ILE A 6 14.70 -8.00 -25.13
CA ILE A 6 13.32 -8.44 -25.22
C ILE A 6 12.97 -9.34 -24.02
N SER A 7 11.76 -9.18 -23.51
CA SER A 7 11.18 -10.05 -22.48
C SER A 7 9.73 -10.37 -22.81
N ASP A 8 9.32 -11.60 -22.52
CA ASP A 8 7.91 -11.99 -22.53
C ASP A 8 7.25 -11.54 -21.22
N LEU A 9 6.08 -10.91 -21.33
CA LEU A 9 5.26 -10.49 -20.19
C LEU A 9 4.10 -11.46 -19.92
N GLY A 10 3.96 -12.51 -20.72
CA GLY A 10 2.86 -13.47 -20.66
C GLY A 10 1.62 -13.00 -21.41
N GLY A 11 0.74 -13.94 -21.77
CA GLY A 11 -0.52 -13.64 -22.45
C GLY A 11 -0.34 -13.02 -23.85
N GLY A 12 0.74 -13.34 -24.55
CA GLY A 12 1.05 -12.80 -25.89
C GLY A 12 1.56 -11.36 -25.89
N ARG A 13 1.93 -10.81 -24.73
CA ARG A 13 2.53 -9.48 -24.59
C ARG A 13 4.04 -9.58 -24.46
N GLN A 14 4.77 -8.79 -25.23
CA GLN A 14 6.23 -8.70 -25.18
C GLN A 14 6.65 -7.25 -24.95
N VAL A 15 7.76 -7.05 -24.26
CA VAL A 15 8.38 -5.73 -24.10
C VAL A 15 9.76 -5.74 -24.73
N HIS A 16 10.03 -4.72 -25.53
CA HIS A 16 11.33 -4.44 -26.12
C HIS A 16 11.89 -3.20 -25.44
N LEU A 17 13.12 -3.30 -24.96
CA LEU A 17 13.85 -2.22 -24.31
C LEU A 17 15.07 -1.90 -25.15
N GLU A 18 15.22 -0.65 -25.57
CA GLU A 18 16.37 -0.20 -26.34
C GLU A 18 17.03 1.01 -25.69
N ASN A 19 18.36 1.04 -25.67
CA ASN A 19 19.12 2.24 -25.35
C ASN A 19 19.64 2.87 -26.64
N GLN A 20 19.05 4.02 -26.98
CA GLN A 20 19.43 4.86 -28.11
C GLN A 20 20.10 6.13 -27.61
N GLY A 21 21.42 6.06 -27.40
CA GLY A 21 22.22 7.20 -26.93
C GLY A 21 21.97 7.53 -25.46
N MET A 22 21.13 8.54 -25.20
CA MET A 22 20.71 8.91 -23.83
C MET A 22 19.26 8.54 -23.53
N GLN A 23 18.54 8.01 -24.52
CA GLN A 23 17.14 7.67 -24.40
C GLN A 23 16.96 6.17 -24.24
N THR A 24 16.17 5.79 -23.23
CA THR A 24 15.56 4.47 -23.16
C THR A 24 14.26 4.50 -23.95
N LEU A 25 14.15 3.62 -24.93
CA LEU A 25 12.93 3.36 -25.66
C LEU A 25 12.29 2.06 -25.15
N ILE A 26 11.01 2.12 -24.82
CA ILE A 26 10.23 0.95 -24.42
C ILE A 26 9.12 0.77 -25.43
N THR A 27 9.08 -0.41 -26.05
CA THR A 27 8.01 -0.82 -26.96
C THR A 27 7.28 -2.02 -26.37
N LEU A 28 6.01 -1.84 -26.06
CA LEU A 28 5.11 -2.90 -25.63
C LEU A 28 4.34 -3.41 -26.85
N ALA A 29 4.53 -4.67 -27.20
CA ALA A 29 3.78 -5.35 -28.25
C ALA A 29 2.79 -6.34 -27.63
N SER A 30 1.57 -6.38 -28.14
CA SER A 30 0.57 -7.40 -27.81
C SER A 30 0.13 -8.11 -29.08
N ARG A 31 0.02 -9.43 -28.99
CA ARG A 31 -0.48 -10.29 -30.06
C ARG A 31 -1.81 -10.87 -29.64
N SER A 32 -2.87 -10.55 -30.38
CA SER A 32 -4.18 -11.19 -30.27
C SER A 32 -4.56 -11.82 -31.62
N PRO A 33 -5.47 -12.81 -31.64
CA PRO A 33 -5.89 -13.43 -32.90
C PRO A 33 -6.37 -12.37 -33.91
N GLY A 34 -5.67 -12.24 -35.04
CA GLY A 34 -6.01 -11.32 -36.11
C GLY A 34 -5.57 -9.86 -35.93
N GLN A 35 -4.91 -9.48 -34.83
CA GLN A 35 -4.42 -8.11 -34.60
C GLN A 35 -3.09 -8.09 -33.82
N GLN A 36 -2.15 -7.25 -34.26
CA GLN A 36 -0.92 -6.95 -33.52
C GLN A 36 -0.93 -5.46 -33.16
N GLN A 37 -0.89 -5.14 -31.87
CA GLN A 37 -0.86 -3.76 -31.39
C GLN A 37 0.49 -3.50 -30.74
N SER A 38 1.07 -2.32 -30.99
CA SER A 38 2.31 -1.88 -30.36
C SER A 38 2.17 -0.46 -29.82
N GLN A 39 2.65 -0.22 -28.60
CA GLN A 39 2.75 1.09 -27.97
C GLN A 39 4.23 1.36 -27.65
N GLN A 40 4.70 2.57 -27.94
CA GLN A 40 6.09 2.97 -27.72
C GLN A 40 6.17 4.21 -26.84
N SER A 41 7.16 4.28 -25.96
CA SER A 41 7.44 5.43 -25.12
C SER A 41 8.94 5.60 -24.93
N SER A 42 9.40 6.85 -24.85
CA SER A 42 10.81 7.19 -24.65
C SER A 42 11.04 7.96 -23.36
N PHE A 43 12.17 7.69 -22.71
CA PHE A 43 12.57 8.27 -21.43
C PHE A 43 14.04 8.64 -21.46
N ILE A 44 14.41 9.78 -20.88
CA ILE A 44 15.81 10.18 -20.77
C ILE A 44 16.40 9.52 -19.53
N THR A 45 17.23 8.49 -19.72
CA THR A 45 17.88 7.74 -18.63
C THR A 45 19.41 7.78 -18.72
N GLY A 46 19.97 8.23 -19.85
CA GLY A 46 21.39 8.11 -20.13
C GLY A 46 21.81 6.72 -20.63
N GLN A 47 23.13 6.53 -20.73
CA GLN A 47 23.73 5.26 -21.17
C GLN A 47 23.65 4.21 -20.06
N TRP A 48 23.20 3.01 -20.43
CA TRP A 48 23.10 1.87 -19.51
C TRP A 48 24.49 1.30 -19.22
N GLN A 49 24.74 1.00 -17.95
CA GLN A 49 25.97 0.37 -17.49
C GLN A 49 25.83 -1.15 -17.40
N THR A 50 24.62 -1.62 -17.08
CA THR A 50 24.27 -3.04 -16.99
C THR A 50 22.97 -3.31 -17.77
N PRO A 51 22.70 -4.57 -18.17
CA PRO A 51 21.40 -4.93 -18.72
C PRO A 51 20.27 -4.55 -17.77
N PRO A 52 19.15 -4.00 -18.26
CA PRO A 52 18.03 -3.64 -17.39
C PRO A 52 17.44 -4.88 -16.73
N THR A 53 16.79 -4.70 -15.58
CA THR A 53 16.10 -5.78 -14.86
C THR A 53 14.60 -5.53 -14.90
N LEU A 54 13.81 -6.56 -15.24
CA LEU A 54 12.36 -6.47 -15.22
C LEU A 54 11.81 -7.22 -14.02
N PHE A 55 10.83 -6.61 -13.37
CA PHE A 55 10.15 -7.14 -12.21
C PHE A 55 8.65 -7.15 -12.48
N ARG A 56 8.02 -8.30 -12.33
CA ARG A 56 6.57 -8.43 -12.29
C ARG A 56 6.10 -8.18 -10.87
N THR A 57 5.19 -7.22 -10.70
CA THR A 57 4.53 -6.91 -9.44
C THR A 57 3.01 -7.11 -9.59
N PRO A 58 2.25 -7.16 -8.47
CA PRO A 58 0.79 -7.21 -8.55
C PRO A 58 0.17 -6.02 -9.28
N THR A 59 0.86 -4.88 -9.32
CA THR A 59 0.37 -3.63 -9.91
C THR A 59 0.84 -3.38 -11.33
N GLY A 60 1.76 -4.19 -11.87
CA GLY A 60 2.28 -4.02 -13.23
C GLY A 60 3.68 -4.58 -13.41
N ILE A 61 4.40 -4.07 -14.40
CA ILE A 61 5.82 -4.41 -14.61
C ILE A 61 6.68 -3.20 -14.25
N ILE A 62 7.75 -3.43 -13.51
CA ILE A 62 8.76 -2.44 -13.19
C ILE A 62 10.03 -2.78 -13.97
N VAL A 63 10.57 -1.81 -14.69
CA VAL A 63 11.88 -1.89 -15.32
C VAL A 63 12.85 -1.07 -14.49
N ARG A 64 13.89 -1.72 -13.98
CA ARG A 64 15.02 -1.07 -13.33
C ARG A 64 16.15 -0.91 -14.34
N ILE A 65 16.66 0.31 -14.42
CA ILE A 65 17.75 0.67 -15.32
C ILE A 65 18.88 1.27 -14.49
N GLU A 66 20.07 0.70 -14.61
CA GLU A 66 21.29 1.28 -14.03
C GLU A 66 22.07 1.98 -15.14
N ALA A 67 22.07 3.30 -15.09
CA ALA A 67 22.75 4.15 -16.06
C ALA A 67 23.91 4.91 -15.41
N ALA A 68 24.77 5.51 -16.23
CA ALA A 68 25.95 6.24 -15.75
C ALA A 68 25.61 7.39 -14.77
N GLN A 69 24.40 7.96 -14.89
CA GLN A 69 23.92 9.08 -14.07
C GLN A 69 23.17 8.64 -12.80
N GLY A 70 22.86 7.35 -12.67
CA GLY A 70 22.10 6.80 -11.56
C GLY A 70 21.14 5.69 -11.97
N GLN A 71 20.26 5.34 -11.04
CA GLN A 71 19.28 4.29 -11.21
C GLN A 71 17.90 4.87 -11.50
N TYR A 72 17.22 4.33 -12.51
CA TYR A 72 15.88 4.73 -12.92
C TYR A 72 14.92 3.57 -12.80
N PHE A 73 13.66 3.88 -12.45
CA PHE A 73 12.58 2.92 -12.41
C PHE A 73 11.46 3.37 -13.34
N LEU A 74 11.04 2.49 -14.23
CA LEU A 74 9.95 2.72 -15.17
C LEU A 74 8.85 1.72 -14.87
N GLN A 75 7.61 2.18 -14.80
CA GLN A 75 6.46 1.33 -14.58
C GLN A 75 5.64 1.21 -15.85
N ILE A 76 5.36 -0.04 -16.24
CA ILE A 76 4.53 -0.40 -17.38
C ILE A 76 3.20 -0.92 -16.83
N HIS A 77 2.15 -0.14 -17.08
CA HIS A 77 0.76 -0.47 -16.76
C HIS A 77 0.01 -0.92 -18.01
N VAL A 78 -1.26 -1.26 -17.83
CA VAL A 78 -2.20 -1.48 -18.95
C VAL A 78 -2.50 -0.16 -19.68
N THR A 79 -2.53 0.96 -18.95
CA THR A 79 -2.91 2.28 -19.46
C THR A 79 -1.75 3.08 -20.06
N GLY A 80 -0.50 2.70 -19.78
CA GLY A 80 0.67 3.40 -20.30
C GLY A 80 1.95 3.10 -19.54
N MET A 81 3.01 3.81 -19.92
CA MET A 81 4.35 3.68 -19.35
C MET A 81 4.76 5.00 -18.69
N GLN A 82 5.32 4.95 -17.50
CA GLN A 82 5.73 6.14 -16.75
C GLN A 82 7.05 5.93 -16.02
N MET A 83 7.80 7.01 -15.81
CA MET A 83 8.99 7.00 -14.96
C MET A 83 8.60 7.31 -13.52
N LEU A 84 9.10 6.49 -12.60
CA LEU A 84 8.91 6.68 -11.17
C LEU A 84 9.98 7.64 -10.64
N THR A 85 9.55 8.59 -9.82
CA THR A 85 10.44 9.51 -9.11
C THR A 85 10.91 8.95 -7.78
N THR A 86 10.21 7.96 -7.24
CA THR A 86 10.56 7.24 -6.02
C THR A 86 10.84 5.76 -6.33
N PRO A 87 11.88 5.16 -5.72
CA PRO A 87 12.13 3.73 -5.86
C PRO A 87 10.93 2.90 -5.37
N PRO A 88 10.39 1.99 -6.19
CA PRO A 88 9.29 1.13 -5.78
C PRO A 88 9.77 0.03 -4.82
N ILE A 89 8.85 -0.45 -3.98
CA ILE A 89 9.10 -1.62 -3.12
C ILE A 89 8.95 -2.88 -3.98
N LEU A 90 9.99 -3.71 -4.05
CA LEU A 90 10.09 -4.88 -4.92
C LEU A 90 10.22 -6.21 -4.16
N ASN A 91 9.86 -6.24 -2.87
CA ASN A 91 10.12 -7.40 -2.00
C ASN A 91 9.48 -8.70 -2.51
N ASP A 92 8.27 -8.63 -3.07
CA ASP A 92 7.52 -9.78 -3.59
C ASP A 92 7.49 -9.83 -5.12
N ALA A 93 8.44 -9.16 -5.78
CA ALA A 93 8.45 -9.05 -7.23
C ALA A 93 9.18 -10.22 -7.90
N GLU A 94 8.58 -10.78 -8.95
CA GLU A 94 9.19 -11.85 -9.75
C GLU A 94 10.09 -11.24 -10.83
N ILE A 95 11.33 -11.70 -10.96
CA ILE A 95 12.25 -11.22 -12.00
C ILE A 95 11.91 -11.91 -13.33
N LEU A 96 11.65 -11.12 -14.37
CA LEU A 96 11.39 -11.64 -15.71
C LEU A 96 12.69 -11.83 -16.50
N PRO A 97 12.80 -12.92 -17.28
CA PRO A 97 14.00 -13.19 -18.08
C PRO A 97 14.11 -12.19 -19.23
N LEU A 98 15.32 -11.66 -19.40
CA LEU A 98 15.62 -10.68 -20.43
C LEU A 98 16.65 -11.26 -21.42
N TYR A 99 16.35 -11.19 -22.71
CA TYR A 99 17.19 -11.71 -23.78
C TYR A 99 17.75 -10.58 -24.64
N SER A 100 19.02 -10.62 -25.02
CA SER A 100 19.58 -9.61 -25.92
C SER A 100 19.10 -9.83 -27.35
N THR A 101 18.69 -8.76 -28.04
CA THR A 101 18.28 -8.88 -29.44
C THR A 101 19.46 -8.98 -30.41
N ARG A 102 20.69 -8.71 -29.95
CA ARG A 102 21.92 -8.91 -30.75
C ARG A 102 22.13 -10.37 -31.16
N ASP A 103 21.61 -11.31 -30.37
CA ASP A 103 21.66 -12.74 -30.66
C ASP A 103 20.48 -13.21 -31.52
N THR A 104 19.44 -12.38 -31.71
CA THR A 104 18.20 -12.76 -32.41
C THR A 104 18.13 -12.35 -33.88
N ALA A 105 19.16 -11.68 -34.42
CA ALA A 105 19.23 -11.37 -35.86
C ALA A 105 19.32 -12.64 -36.75
N ALA A 106 19.46 -13.83 -36.16
CA ALA A 106 19.53 -15.12 -36.84
C ALA A 106 18.36 -16.09 -36.59
N SER A 107 17.20 -15.66 -36.06
CA SER A 107 16.14 -16.65 -35.73
C SER A 107 14.70 -16.15 -35.89
N PHE A 108 14.29 -15.94 -37.13
CA PHE A 108 12.93 -16.27 -37.57
C PHE A 108 12.87 -17.26 -38.75
N SER A 109 14.00 -17.90 -39.09
CA SER A 109 14.00 -19.06 -39.97
C SER A 109 15.14 -20.00 -39.58
N THR A 110 14.79 -21.17 -39.06
CA THR A 110 15.67 -22.31 -38.78
C THR A 110 16.70 -22.11 -37.66
N MET A 111 16.28 -22.31 -36.41
CA MET A 111 17.24 -22.74 -35.37
C MET A 111 17.72 -24.15 -35.72
N PRO A 112 19.04 -24.44 -35.76
CA PRO A 112 19.50 -25.82 -35.76
C PRO A 112 19.10 -26.49 -34.43
N PRO A 113 18.79 -27.80 -34.44
CA PRO A 113 18.47 -28.51 -33.21
C PRO A 113 19.64 -28.39 -32.23
N ILE A 114 19.34 -27.96 -31.00
CA ILE A 114 20.31 -27.91 -29.90
C ILE A 114 20.74 -29.36 -29.63
N GLU A 115 22.03 -29.66 -29.82
CA GLU A 115 22.58 -30.95 -29.39
C GLU A 115 22.40 -31.09 -27.88
N PRO A 116 21.92 -32.24 -27.38
CA PRO A 116 21.74 -32.43 -25.95
C PRO A 116 23.10 -32.32 -25.25
N LEU A 117 23.22 -31.35 -24.35
CA LEU A 117 24.36 -31.23 -23.45
C LEU A 117 24.54 -32.56 -22.71
N LYS A 118 25.78 -33.06 -22.66
CA LYS A 118 26.11 -34.26 -21.89
C LYS A 118 25.60 -34.11 -20.45
N PRO A 119 25.00 -35.15 -19.85
CA PRO A 119 24.56 -35.09 -18.47
C PRO A 119 25.72 -34.65 -17.58
N ILE A 120 25.50 -33.60 -16.79
CA ILE A 120 26.43 -33.21 -15.73
C ILE A 120 26.43 -34.35 -14.71
N GLU A 121 27.61 -34.91 -14.39
CA GLU A 121 27.71 -35.94 -13.37
C GLU A 121 27.15 -35.42 -12.05
N PRO A 122 26.30 -36.20 -11.34
CA PRO A 122 25.74 -35.76 -10.09
C PRO A 122 26.87 -35.52 -9.08
N LEU A 123 26.93 -34.31 -8.54
CA LEU A 123 27.80 -33.99 -7.42
C LEU A 123 27.49 -34.94 -6.26
N LYS A 124 28.53 -35.45 -5.60
CA LYS A 124 28.37 -36.34 -4.43
C LYS A 124 27.50 -35.64 -3.38
N PRO A 125 26.56 -36.37 -2.73
CA PRO A 125 25.77 -35.81 -1.65
C PRO A 125 26.69 -35.23 -0.56
N ILE A 126 26.40 -34.00 -0.15
CA ILE A 126 27.03 -33.41 1.03
C ILE A 126 26.53 -34.18 2.24
N GLU A 127 27.45 -34.68 3.08
CA GLU A 127 27.08 -35.38 4.31
C GLU A 127 26.29 -34.44 5.23
N PRO A 128 25.16 -34.90 5.80
CA PRO A 128 24.37 -34.08 6.70
C PRO A 128 25.19 -33.74 7.95
N LEU A 129 25.22 -32.46 8.29
CA LEU A 129 25.78 -32.00 9.55
C LEU A 129 25.03 -32.66 10.72
N LYS A 130 25.78 -33.06 11.75
CA LYS A 130 25.20 -33.66 12.95
C LYS A 130 24.19 -32.69 13.59
N PRO A 131 23.02 -33.18 14.07
CA PRO A 131 22.07 -32.34 14.78
C PRO A 131 22.73 -31.68 15.99
N ILE A 132 22.47 -30.38 16.16
CA ILE A 132 22.85 -29.65 17.37
C ILE A 132 21.95 -30.15 18.50
N GLU A 133 22.53 -30.52 19.64
CA GLU A 133 21.77 -30.95 20.81
C GLU A 133 20.87 -29.81 21.32
N PRO A 134 19.61 -30.10 21.67
CA PRO A 134 18.71 -29.08 22.18
C PRO A 134 19.22 -28.55 23.53
N LEU A 135 19.24 -27.23 23.66
CA LEU A 135 19.51 -26.56 24.92
C LEU A 135 18.44 -26.94 25.96
N LYS A 136 18.86 -27.11 27.22
CA LYS A 136 17.96 -27.43 28.32
C LYS A 136 16.92 -26.30 28.50
N PRO A 137 15.65 -26.62 28.80
CA PRO A 137 14.63 -25.62 29.08
C PRO A 137 15.04 -24.73 30.26
N ILE A 138 14.78 -23.43 30.14
CA ILE A 138 14.93 -22.47 31.24
C ILE A 138 13.74 -22.65 32.17
N GLU A 139 14.00 -22.78 33.47
CA GLU A 139 12.93 -22.91 34.47
C GLU A 139 12.10 -21.61 34.54
N PRO A 140 10.77 -21.73 34.68
CA PRO A 140 9.89 -20.57 34.75
C PRO A 140 10.13 -19.77 36.04
N LEU A 141 10.19 -18.44 35.89
CA LEU A 141 10.25 -17.51 37.01
C LEU A 141 8.96 -17.58 37.83
N LYS A 142 9.10 -17.43 39.16
CA LYS A 142 7.94 -17.41 40.07
C LYS A 142 7.04 -16.21 39.79
N PRO A 143 5.71 -16.35 39.96
CA PRO A 143 4.77 -15.23 39.79
C PRO A 143 5.08 -14.08 40.75
N ILE A 144 4.94 -12.85 40.25
CA ILE A 144 5.03 -11.64 41.06
C ILE A 144 3.71 -11.44 41.80
N GLU A 145 3.77 -11.21 43.11
CA GLU A 145 2.57 -10.93 43.91
C GLU A 145 1.92 -9.60 43.51
N PRO A 146 0.58 -9.51 43.51
CA PRO A 146 -0.12 -8.30 43.14
C PRO A 146 0.16 -7.16 44.13
N LEU A 147 0.48 -5.99 43.59
CA LEU A 147 0.69 -4.78 44.38
C LEU A 147 -0.61 -4.33 45.05
N LYS A 148 -0.48 -3.83 46.29
CA LYS A 148 -1.63 -3.29 47.04
C LYS A 148 -2.18 -2.03 46.36
N PRO A 149 -3.51 -1.79 46.40
CA PRO A 149 -4.12 -0.58 45.84
C PRO A 149 -3.52 0.69 46.44
N MET A 150 -3.31 1.71 45.60
CA MET A 150 -2.87 3.02 46.06
C MET A 150 -4.00 3.76 46.80
N PRO A 151 -3.66 4.55 47.83
CA PRO A 151 -4.65 5.39 48.51
C PRO A 151 -5.22 6.47 47.56
N PRO A 152 -6.46 6.94 47.81
CA PRO A 152 -7.09 7.97 47.01
C PRO A 152 -6.29 9.28 47.04
N MET A 153 -6.16 9.92 45.87
CA MET A 153 -5.47 11.20 45.75
C MET A 153 -6.42 12.34 46.12
N GLN A 154 -5.96 13.24 46.98
CA GLN A 154 -6.66 14.45 47.39
C GLN A 154 -6.13 15.62 46.56
N MET A 155 -6.98 16.29 45.78
CA MET A 155 -6.62 17.52 45.08
C MET A 155 -7.59 18.62 45.52
N GLY A 156 -7.28 19.28 46.63
CA GLY A 156 -8.15 20.27 47.27
C GLY A 156 -9.43 19.65 47.84
N ASP A 157 -10.58 20.29 47.63
CA ASP A 157 -11.89 19.83 48.13
C ASP A 157 -12.53 18.71 47.28
N MET A 158 -11.77 18.15 46.34
CA MET A 158 -12.20 17.08 45.44
C MET A 158 -11.51 15.76 45.79
N GLU A 159 -12.32 14.76 46.13
CA GLU A 159 -11.88 13.37 46.25
C GLU A 159 -12.20 12.61 44.97
N MET A 160 -11.18 11.94 44.42
CA MET A 160 -11.33 10.98 43.32
C MET A 160 -11.00 9.57 43.80
N GLN A 161 -11.98 8.68 43.73
CA GLN A 161 -11.82 7.26 44.00
C GLN A 161 -11.78 6.52 42.65
N MET A 162 -10.69 5.81 42.34
CA MET A 162 -10.47 5.26 41.00
C MET A 162 -11.15 3.90 40.73
N ASN A 163 -11.80 3.28 41.72
CA ASN A 163 -12.51 2.01 41.47
C ASN A 163 -13.67 1.74 42.45
N PRO A 164 -14.94 1.82 41.99
CA PRO A 164 -15.38 2.41 40.72
C PRO A 164 -15.11 3.93 40.68
N MET A 165 -14.88 4.49 39.49
CA MET A 165 -14.53 5.92 39.33
C MET A 165 -15.65 6.84 39.84
N GLN A 166 -15.45 7.44 41.03
CA GLN A 166 -16.38 8.39 41.64
C GLN A 166 -15.65 9.66 42.05
N MET A 167 -16.25 10.81 41.74
CA MET A 167 -15.73 12.13 42.08
C MET A 167 -16.71 12.84 43.04
N ARG A 168 -16.23 13.25 44.22
CA ARG A 168 -17.04 13.92 45.25
C ARG A 168 -16.40 15.24 45.67
N ARG A 169 -17.18 16.33 45.73
CA ARG A 169 -16.75 17.61 46.33
C ARG A 169 -17.18 17.66 47.79
N ARG A 170 -16.22 17.83 48.70
CA ARG A 170 -16.42 17.81 50.15
C ARG A 170 -16.88 19.18 50.68
N ASN A 171 -18.04 19.69 50.25
CA ASN A 171 -18.79 20.83 50.83
C ASN A 171 -18.74 22.15 50.03
N LYS A 172 -19.85 22.52 49.36
CA LYS A 172 -20.29 23.94 49.24
C LYS A 172 -21.76 24.03 48.81
N GLN A 173 -22.62 24.42 49.75
CA GLN A 173 -23.95 25.01 49.50
C GLN A 173 -23.76 26.29 48.67
N MET A 174 -24.44 26.39 47.53
CA MET A 174 -24.49 27.64 46.75
C MET A 174 -25.53 28.58 47.37
N GLN A 175 -25.06 29.57 48.13
CA GLN A 175 -25.83 30.78 48.42
C GLN A 175 -25.55 31.86 47.36
N ILE A 176 -26.64 32.53 47.01
CA ILE A 176 -26.84 33.53 45.96
C ILE A 176 -25.96 34.77 46.10
N GLY A 177 -25.40 35.25 44.98
CA GLY A 177 -24.81 36.58 44.90
C GLY A 177 -24.19 36.94 43.55
N LYS A 178 -24.99 37.66 42.73
CA LYS A 178 -24.57 38.76 41.83
C LYS A 178 -24.11 38.44 40.39
N SER A 179 -25.06 38.62 39.45
CA SER A 179 -24.94 39.39 38.18
C SER A 179 -23.95 38.92 37.10
N LEU A 180 -24.20 38.90 35.79
CA LEU A 180 -25.27 39.36 34.90
C LEU A 180 -24.89 38.80 33.50
N SER A 181 -25.78 38.05 32.84
CA SER A 181 -26.00 38.05 31.37
C SER A 181 -26.82 36.83 30.93
N THR A 182 -28.09 37.06 30.64
CA THR A 182 -28.98 36.17 29.88
C THR A 182 -28.50 36.00 28.43
N PRO A 183 -28.76 34.84 27.80
CA PRO A 183 -30.02 34.66 27.05
C PRO A 183 -30.72 33.38 27.52
N LYS A 184 -31.95 33.47 28.03
CA LYS A 184 -33.22 33.42 27.29
C LYS A 184 -33.38 32.16 26.41
N ALA A 185 -34.28 31.31 26.90
CA ALA A 185 -35.08 30.30 26.20
C ALA A 185 -34.39 28.98 25.82
N ALA A 186 -34.41 28.05 26.78
CA ALA A 186 -34.79 26.67 26.46
C ALA A 186 -36.19 26.69 25.86
N ALA A 187 -36.31 26.50 24.55
CA ALA A 187 -37.58 26.31 23.87
C ALA A 187 -37.44 25.07 22.96
N ASP A 188 -37.94 23.95 23.51
CA ASP A 188 -38.63 22.86 22.81
C ASP A 188 -38.19 22.60 21.36
N ARG A 189 -37.10 21.84 21.20
CA ARG A 189 -36.67 21.33 19.90
C ARG A 189 -37.53 20.12 19.54
N ARG A 190 -38.44 20.29 18.59
CA ARG A 190 -39.19 19.19 17.97
C ARG A 190 -38.37 18.56 16.83
N PHE A 191 -38.66 17.32 16.48
CA PHE A 191 -37.97 16.61 15.39
C PHE A 191 -39.00 16.12 14.35
N CYS A 192 -38.62 16.16 13.07
CA CYS A 192 -39.45 15.65 11.99
C CYS A 192 -39.56 14.11 12.09
N THR A 193 -40.78 13.58 12.07
CA THR A 193 -41.03 12.14 12.18
C THR A 193 -40.62 11.35 10.93
N GLN A 194 -40.45 12.01 9.79
CA GLN A 194 -40.08 11.34 8.53
C GLN A 194 -38.56 11.28 8.30
N CYS A 195 -37.81 12.30 8.69
CA CYS A 195 -36.36 12.35 8.41
C CYS A 195 -35.48 12.56 9.65
N GLY A 196 -36.07 12.73 10.84
CA GLY A 196 -35.34 12.89 12.10
C GLY A 196 -34.66 14.24 12.32
N ASN A 197 -34.73 15.16 11.35
CA ASN A 197 -34.09 16.47 11.49
C ASN A 197 -34.83 17.37 12.50
N ALA A 198 -34.06 18.19 13.20
CA ALA A 198 -34.59 19.17 14.14
C ALA A 198 -35.44 20.22 13.39
N VAL A 199 -36.61 20.52 13.95
CA VAL A 199 -37.59 21.48 13.43
C VAL A 199 -38.03 22.42 14.54
N SER A 200 -38.34 23.66 14.19
CA SER A 200 -38.73 24.68 15.18
C SER A 200 -40.22 24.55 15.49
N SER A 201 -40.62 24.90 16.72
CA SER A 201 -42.02 24.76 17.17
C SER A 201 -43.05 25.64 16.44
N GLY A 202 -42.68 26.41 15.43
CA GLY A 202 -43.60 27.15 14.54
C GLY A 202 -43.61 26.66 13.08
N ASP A 203 -42.78 25.69 12.72
CA ASP A 203 -42.62 25.25 11.34
C ASP A 203 -43.80 24.35 10.93
N ARG A 204 -44.46 24.69 9.81
CA ARG A 204 -45.55 23.85 9.25
C ARG A 204 -45.03 22.74 8.35
N PHE A 205 -43.81 22.87 7.84
CA PHE A 205 -43.17 21.91 6.95
C PHE A 205 -41.70 21.75 7.33
N CYS A 206 -41.15 20.56 7.16
CA CYS A 206 -39.73 20.29 7.37
C CYS A 206 -38.89 20.90 6.25
N ALA A 207 -37.94 21.78 6.59
CA ALA A 207 -37.04 22.40 5.62
C ALA A 207 -36.12 21.40 4.88
N HIS A 208 -35.94 20.19 5.41
CA HIS A 208 -35.06 19.18 4.82
C HIS A 208 -35.78 18.23 3.86
N CYS A 209 -37.02 17.83 4.15
CA CYS A 209 -37.74 16.82 3.36
C CYS A 209 -39.10 17.29 2.82
N GLY A 210 -39.56 18.49 3.18
CA GLY A 210 -40.84 19.06 2.74
C GLY A 210 -42.08 18.48 3.42
N HIS A 211 -41.93 17.52 4.32
CA HIS A 211 -43.07 16.89 5.02
C HIS A 211 -43.80 17.88 5.95
N SER A 212 -45.13 17.85 5.95
CA SER A 212 -45.97 18.67 6.82
C SER A 212 -45.90 18.23 8.28
N LEU A 213 -45.74 19.19 9.20
CA LEU A 213 -45.56 18.97 10.64
C LEU A 213 -46.82 19.30 11.45
N GLN A 214 -47.96 19.54 10.78
CA GLN A 214 -49.23 19.83 11.45
C GLN A 214 -49.71 18.60 12.21
N ALA A 215 -49.86 18.74 13.52
CA ALA A 215 -50.56 17.78 14.36
C ALA A 215 -52.05 17.87 14.02
N GLU A 216 -52.63 16.78 13.53
CA GLU A 216 -54.08 16.62 13.46
C GLU A 216 -54.64 16.76 14.87
N GLY A 217 -55.51 17.75 15.06
CA GLY A 217 -56.37 17.88 16.23
C GLY A 217 -57.69 17.19 15.94
#